data_AF-A0A959VNU1-F1
#
_entry.id   AF-A0A959VNU1-F1
#
_cell.length_a   1.000
_cell.length_b   1.000
_cell.length_c   1.000
_cell.angle_alpha   90.00
_cell.angle_beta   90.00
_cell.angle_gamma   90.00
#
_symmetry.space_group_name_H-M   'P 1'
#
loop_
_entity.id
_entity.type
_entity.pdbx_description
1 polymer ?
#
loop_
_entity_poly.entity_id
_entity_poly.type
_entity_poly.pdbx_seq_one_letter_code
_entity_poly.pdbx_strand_id
1 'polypeptide(L)'
;TCINCIRTQPWLNAMNERYGDRGLTIVGVHTPEFPFEKDAGNVEDAIKRAGIEYPVAQDNDYTVWNSYGNQYWPAEYFVDADGNIRYAHFGEGDYGHKEEVIRELLAEAGENPGAGKTGATGMKAAHVLLTPESYLGSARADRFENGYILPGVHDFGPLKEPRLDWLAYGGKWSIGPEKARSDGGEIAVHFRAKRVYLVLSSPGRSRTAGIELDGKPVNATAAGGDVKGGEVKVTGERLYSLIDLPEPGRHLLTVSPESGIRGFAFTFG
;
A
#
# COMPACT_ATOMS: atom_id res chain seq x y z
N THR A 1 -4.32 -0.93 -2.88
CA THR A 1 -2.98 -1.54 -2.71
C THR A 1 -2.08 -0.75 -1.76
N CYS A 2 -2.38 0.52 -1.50
CA CYS A 2 -1.88 1.32 -0.38
C CYS A 2 -1.77 0.53 0.95
N ILE A 3 -0.54 0.31 1.44
CA ILE A 3 -0.30 -0.40 2.70
C ILE A 3 -0.83 0.38 3.91
N ASN A 4 -0.68 1.70 3.92
CA ASN A 4 -1.14 2.57 5.01
C ASN A 4 -2.65 2.44 5.21
N CYS A 5 -3.39 2.33 4.11
CA CYS A 5 -4.84 2.13 4.06
C CYS A 5 -5.20 0.74 4.59
N ILE A 6 -4.48 -0.30 4.15
CA ILE A 6 -4.66 -1.67 4.64
C ILE A 6 -4.41 -1.74 6.16
N ARG A 7 -3.40 -1.05 6.67
CA ARG A 7 -3.11 -0.99 8.11
C ARG A 7 -4.15 -0.20 8.90
N THR A 8 -4.76 0.81 8.30
CA THR A 8 -5.86 1.59 8.91
C THR A 8 -7.17 0.81 8.96
N GLN A 9 -7.38 -0.11 8.01
CA GLN A 9 -8.64 -0.81 7.80
C GLN A 9 -9.22 -1.52 9.04
N PRO A 10 -8.44 -2.26 9.87
CA PRO A 10 -8.99 -2.88 11.08
C PRO A 10 -9.58 -1.86 12.07
N TRP A 11 -9.00 -0.66 12.17
CA TRP A 11 -9.56 0.39 13.02
C TRP A 11 -10.90 0.90 12.48
N LEU A 12 -11.01 1.12 11.16
CA LEU A 12 -12.28 1.52 10.54
C LEU A 12 -13.38 0.47 10.74
N ASN A 13 -13.06 -0.81 10.60
CA ASN A 13 -14.01 -1.89 10.86
C ASN A 13 -14.48 -1.88 12.32
N ALA A 14 -13.56 -1.69 13.27
CA ALA A 14 -13.89 -1.58 14.69
C ALA A 14 -14.77 -0.35 15.00
N MET A 15 -14.55 0.78 14.33
CA MET A 15 -15.41 1.97 14.47
C MET A 15 -16.82 1.70 13.91
N ASN A 16 -16.91 1.05 12.75
CA ASN A 16 -18.19 0.67 12.16
C ASN A 16 -18.97 -0.30 13.06
N GLU A 17 -18.33 -1.36 13.56
CA GLU A 17 -18.94 -2.31 14.48
C GLU A 17 -19.39 -1.64 15.78
N ARG A 18 -18.59 -0.71 16.32
CA ARG A 18 -18.89 -0.07 17.61
C ARG A 18 -20.01 0.97 17.52
N TYR A 19 -20.00 1.77 16.47
CA TYR A 19 -20.77 3.01 16.38
C TYR A 19 -21.79 3.04 15.23
N GLY A 20 -21.77 2.06 14.32
CA GLY A 20 -22.67 1.99 13.16
C GLY A 20 -24.15 2.03 13.55
N ASP A 21 -24.53 1.19 14.53
CA ASP A 21 -25.89 1.17 15.09
C ASP A 21 -26.18 2.33 16.06
N ARG A 22 -25.24 3.27 16.21
CA ARG A 22 -25.31 4.42 17.13
C ARG A 22 -25.22 5.75 16.41
N GLY A 23 -25.49 5.77 15.10
CA GLY A 23 -25.53 7.00 14.29
C GLY A 23 -24.26 7.29 13.49
N LEU A 24 -23.19 6.50 13.61
CA LEU A 24 -22.03 6.66 12.72
C LEU A 24 -22.32 6.02 11.37
N THR A 25 -22.10 6.76 10.29
CA THR A 25 -22.02 6.20 8.93
C THR A 25 -20.60 6.37 8.40
N ILE A 26 -19.97 5.28 7.98
CA ILE A 26 -18.70 5.31 7.25
C ILE A 26 -19.00 5.12 5.76
N VAL A 27 -18.39 5.93 4.90
CA VAL A 27 -18.37 5.73 3.45
C VAL A 27 -16.92 5.64 3.00
N GLY A 28 -16.50 4.46 2.54
CA GLY A 28 -15.18 4.27 1.97
C GLY A 28 -15.13 4.85 0.55
N VAL A 29 -14.36 5.91 0.32
CA VAL A 29 -14.15 6.44 -1.03
C VAL A 29 -12.88 5.80 -1.62
N HIS A 30 -13.05 4.76 -2.43
CA HIS A 30 -11.95 4.11 -3.13
C HIS A 30 -11.54 4.96 -4.35
N THR A 31 -10.57 5.85 -4.13
CA THR A 31 -9.88 6.56 -5.23
C THR A 31 -8.66 5.75 -5.64
N PRO A 32 -8.56 5.30 -6.90
CA PRO A 32 -7.49 4.43 -7.36
C PRO A 32 -6.14 5.17 -7.39
N GLU A 33 -5.06 4.51 -6.99
CA GLU A 33 -3.69 4.97 -7.20
C GLU A 33 -3.10 4.41 -8.52
N PHE A 34 -3.56 3.23 -8.92
CA PHE A 34 -3.16 2.56 -10.17
C PHE A 34 -4.36 2.22 -11.04
N PRO A 35 -4.23 2.10 -12.39
CA PRO A 35 -5.37 1.89 -13.28
C PRO A 35 -6.16 0.62 -12.99
N PHE A 36 -5.50 -0.41 -12.48
CA PHE A 36 -6.18 -1.66 -12.16
C PHE A 36 -7.07 -1.58 -10.93
N GLU A 37 -6.84 -0.56 -10.08
CA GLU A 37 -7.72 -0.26 -8.97
C GLU A 37 -9.01 0.42 -9.47
N LYS A 38 -9.12 0.71 -10.78
CA LYS A 38 -10.38 1.10 -11.43
C LYS A 38 -11.28 -0.09 -11.77
N ASP A 39 -10.76 -1.30 -11.73
CA ASP A 39 -11.56 -2.50 -12.00
C ASP A 39 -12.44 -2.82 -10.79
N ALA A 40 -13.75 -2.86 -11.00
CA ALA A 40 -14.71 -3.09 -9.93
C ALA A 40 -14.56 -4.48 -9.27
N GLY A 41 -14.16 -5.51 -10.03
CA GLY A 41 -13.94 -6.85 -9.49
C GLY A 41 -12.74 -6.89 -8.56
N ASN A 42 -11.64 -6.22 -8.92
CA ASN A 42 -10.47 -6.08 -8.04
C ASN A 42 -10.82 -5.37 -6.72
N VAL A 43 -11.67 -4.34 -6.78
CA VAL A 43 -12.13 -3.59 -5.59
C VAL A 43 -13.05 -4.46 -4.74
N GLU A 44 -14.00 -5.17 -5.35
CA GLU A 44 -14.90 -6.09 -4.64
C GLU A 44 -14.13 -7.19 -3.90
N ASP A 45 -13.13 -7.80 -4.54
CA ASP A 45 -12.27 -8.80 -3.91
C ASP A 45 -11.46 -8.22 -2.74
N ALA A 46 -11.04 -6.96 -2.84
CA ALA A 46 -10.37 -6.25 -1.76
C ALA A 46 -11.28 -5.97 -0.56
N ILE A 47 -12.51 -5.51 -0.82
CA ILE A 47 -13.57 -5.28 0.19
C ILE A 47 -13.82 -6.58 0.98
N LYS A 48 -14.04 -7.70 0.27
CA LYS A 48 -14.27 -9.02 0.89
C LYS A 48 -13.10 -9.46 1.74
N ARG A 49 -11.87 -9.38 1.22
CA ARG A 49 -10.66 -9.78 1.94
C ARG A 49 -10.41 -8.93 3.20
N ALA A 50 -10.80 -7.66 3.17
CA ALA A 50 -10.64 -6.71 4.25
C ALA A 50 -11.78 -6.74 5.29
N GLY A 51 -12.86 -7.50 5.05
CA GLY A 51 -14.03 -7.54 5.93
C GLY A 51 -14.73 -6.18 6.03
N ILE A 52 -14.79 -5.43 4.93
CA ILE A 52 -15.46 -4.13 4.90
C ILE A 52 -16.96 -4.34 4.74
N GLU A 53 -17.73 -3.86 5.71
CA GLU A 53 -19.19 -3.98 5.72
C GLU A 53 -19.92 -2.64 5.47
N TYR A 54 -19.21 -1.52 5.57
CA TYR A 54 -19.74 -0.20 5.27
C TYR A 54 -19.73 0.09 3.75
N PRO A 55 -20.58 1.01 3.25
CA PRO A 55 -20.63 1.37 1.83
C PRO A 55 -19.29 1.82 1.27
N VAL A 56 -18.98 1.39 0.05
CA VAL A 56 -17.78 1.82 -0.68
C VAL A 56 -18.18 2.46 -2.01
N ALA A 57 -17.78 3.72 -2.21
CA ALA A 57 -17.91 4.43 -3.47
C ALA A 57 -16.59 4.34 -4.25
N GLN A 58 -16.67 3.98 -5.52
CA GLN A 58 -15.50 3.89 -6.40
C GLN A 58 -15.33 5.20 -7.19
N ASP A 59 -14.30 5.98 -6.84
CA ASP A 59 -14.03 7.31 -7.39
C ASP A 59 -12.97 7.25 -8.50
N ASN A 60 -13.28 6.52 -9.57
CA ASN A 60 -12.33 6.23 -10.66
C ASN A 60 -11.82 7.46 -11.41
N ASP A 61 -12.56 8.57 -11.35
CA ASP A 61 -12.26 9.82 -12.04
C ASP A 61 -11.80 10.92 -11.09
N TYR A 62 -11.48 10.58 -9.84
CA TYR A 62 -11.01 11.52 -8.80
C TYR A 62 -12.00 12.68 -8.54
N THR A 63 -13.29 12.48 -8.80
CA THR A 63 -14.29 13.56 -8.66
C THR A 63 -14.49 13.93 -7.19
N VAL A 64 -14.60 12.92 -6.31
CA VAL A 64 -14.72 13.13 -4.87
C VAL A 64 -13.37 13.56 -4.28
N TRP A 65 -12.29 12.89 -4.69
CA TRP A 65 -10.93 13.23 -4.27
C TRP A 65 -10.59 14.71 -4.51
N ASN A 66 -10.84 15.19 -5.72
CA ASN A 66 -10.54 16.57 -6.10
C ASN A 66 -11.48 17.57 -5.44
N SER A 67 -12.76 17.24 -5.23
CA SER A 67 -13.71 18.14 -4.58
C SER A 67 -13.40 18.36 -3.10
N TYR A 68 -12.80 17.36 -2.44
CA TYR A 68 -12.28 17.48 -1.07
C TYR A 68 -10.87 18.11 -1.01
N GLY A 69 -10.24 18.39 -2.16
CA GLY A 69 -8.86 18.89 -2.22
C GLY A 69 -7.84 17.90 -1.62
N ASN A 70 -8.15 16.60 -1.65
CA ASN A 70 -7.35 15.60 -0.97
C ASN A 70 -6.00 15.38 -1.66
N GLN A 71 -4.99 14.97 -0.89
CA GLN A 71 -3.64 14.68 -1.41
C GLN A 71 -3.01 13.40 -0.85
N TYR A 72 -3.72 12.65 -0.01
CA TYR A 72 -3.14 11.55 0.76
C TYR A 72 -4.02 10.30 0.81
N TRP A 73 -3.34 9.15 0.88
CA TRP A 73 -3.92 7.86 1.22
C TRP A 73 -3.26 7.30 2.49
N PRO A 74 -4.02 6.93 3.55
CA PRO A 74 -5.44 7.23 3.76
C PRO A 74 -5.65 8.72 4.11
N ALA A 75 -6.91 9.15 4.00
CA ALA A 75 -7.40 10.42 4.53
C ALA A 75 -8.81 10.20 5.06
N GLU A 76 -9.12 10.76 6.21
CA GLU A 76 -10.46 10.69 6.81
C GLU A 76 -11.01 12.10 7.08
N TYR A 77 -12.26 12.32 6.70
CA TYR A 77 -13.00 13.56 6.96
C TYR A 77 -14.19 13.23 7.85
N PHE A 78 -14.30 13.92 8.99
CA PHE A 78 -15.33 13.70 9.99
C PHE A 78 -16.40 14.77 9.82
N VAL A 79 -17.61 14.33 9.50
CA VAL A 79 -18.75 15.18 9.14
C VAL A 79 -19.80 15.08 10.23
N ASP A 80 -20.31 16.22 10.71
CA ASP A 80 -21.39 16.25 11.71
C ASP A 80 -22.79 16.00 11.10
N ALA A 81 -23.80 15.94 11.97
CA ALA A 81 -25.18 15.68 11.58
C ALA A 81 -25.78 16.78 10.68
N ASP A 82 -25.20 17.98 10.67
CA ASP A 82 -25.59 19.10 9.81
C ASP A 82 -24.85 19.07 8.45
N GLY A 83 -23.95 18.11 8.23
CA GLY A 83 -23.19 17.95 7.01
C GLY A 83 -21.91 18.79 6.95
N ASN A 84 -21.47 19.37 8.06
CA ASN A 84 -20.24 20.17 8.10
C ASN A 84 -19.03 19.29 8.40
N ILE A 85 -17.91 19.53 7.69
CA ILE A 85 -16.63 18.91 8.03
C ILE A 85 -16.10 19.56 9.32
N ARG A 86 -15.89 18.75 10.34
CA ARG A 86 -15.45 19.20 11.69
C ARG A 86 -14.00 18.84 11.99
N TYR A 87 -13.49 17.80 11.34
CA TYR A 87 -12.11 17.39 11.46
C TYR A 87 -11.67 16.66 10.19
N ALA A 88 -10.38 16.74 9.88
CA ALA A 88 -9.76 15.95 8.83
C ALA A 88 -8.42 15.42 9.33
N HIS A 89 -8.11 14.17 9.01
CA HIS A 89 -6.85 13.54 9.31
C HIS A 89 -6.23 13.00 8.02
N PHE A 90 -4.94 13.26 7.83
CA PHE A 90 -4.18 12.84 6.65
C PHE A 90 -3.07 11.88 7.05
N GLY A 91 -3.06 10.70 6.45
CA GLY A 91 -2.11 9.63 6.74
C GLY A 91 -2.61 8.62 7.76
N GLU A 92 -1.75 7.64 8.04
CA GLU A 92 -2.04 6.57 9.00
C GLU A 92 -1.76 7.00 10.44
N GLY A 93 -2.63 6.60 11.37
CA GLY A 93 -2.40 6.74 12.81
C GLY A 93 -3.45 7.58 13.53
N ASP A 94 -3.05 8.14 14.67
CA ASP A 94 -3.86 8.99 15.56
C ASP A 94 -5.27 8.46 15.90
N TYR A 95 -5.39 7.13 15.96
CA TYR A 95 -6.65 6.41 16.13
C TYR A 95 -7.44 6.84 17.37
N GLY A 96 -6.73 7.14 18.47
CA GLY A 96 -7.35 7.56 19.72
C GLY A 96 -8.00 8.94 19.65
N HIS A 97 -7.40 9.90 18.93
CA HIS A 97 -8.00 11.21 18.73
C HIS A 97 -9.12 11.15 17.69
N LYS A 98 -8.93 10.41 16.59
CA LYS A 98 -9.98 10.16 15.60
C LYS A 98 -11.24 9.55 16.24
N GLU A 99 -11.10 8.57 17.13
CA GLU A 99 -12.24 8.01 17.87
C GLU A 99 -12.88 9.04 18.82
N GLU A 100 -12.10 9.94 19.42
CA GLU A 100 -12.64 11.02 20.25
C GLU A 100 -13.56 11.94 19.47
N VAL A 101 -13.14 12.36 18.28
CA VAL A 101 -13.95 13.16 17.37
C VAL A 101 -15.25 12.44 17.00
N ILE A 102 -15.21 11.14 16.67
CA ILE A 102 -16.44 10.36 16.41
C ILE A 102 -17.39 10.46 17.60
N ARG A 103 -16.87 10.22 18.81
CA ARG A 103 -17.68 10.22 20.03
C ARG A 103 -18.26 11.60 20.36
N GLU A 104 -17.50 12.66 20.14
CA GLU A 104 -17.95 14.04 20.29
C GLU A 104 -19.09 14.35 19.32
N LEU A 105 -18.92 14.05 18.02
CA LEU A 105 -19.95 14.30 17.01
C LEU A 105 -21.23 13.48 17.24
N LEU A 106 -21.10 12.23 17.72
CA LEU A 106 -22.25 11.43 18.14
C LEU A 106 -22.99 12.07 19.32
N ALA A 107 -22.27 12.54 20.34
CA ALA A 107 -22.87 13.20 21.49
C ALA A 107 -23.53 14.54 21.11
N GLU A 108 -22.92 15.33 20.22
CA GLU A 108 -23.50 16.55 19.65
C GLU A 108 -24.81 16.25 18.89
N ALA A 109 -24.88 15.11 18.18
CA ALA A 109 -26.08 14.65 17.49
C ALA A 109 -27.16 14.06 18.44
N GLY A 110 -26.91 14.01 19.75
CA GLY A 110 -27.84 13.45 20.75
C GLY A 110 -27.75 11.93 20.91
N GLU A 111 -26.79 11.28 20.27
CA GLU A 111 -26.55 9.84 20.39
C GLU A 111 -25.69 9.50 21.61
N ASN A 112 -25.79 8.27 22.10
CA ASN A 112 -24.95 7.80 23.21
C ASN A 112 -23.75 6.97 22.71
N PRO A 113 -22.53 7.55 22.67
CA PRO A 113 -21.33 6.83 22.24
C PRO A 113 -20.88 5.74 23.22
N GLY A 114 -21.55 5.57 24.36
CA GLY A 114 -21.19 4.61 25.39
C GLY A 114 -19.94 5.00 26.18
N ALA A 115 -19.56 4.17 27.14
CA ALA A 115 -18.42 4.43 28.02
C ALA A 115 -17.09 4.13 27.34
N GLY A 116 -16.16 5.10 27.40
CA GLY A 116 -14.76 4.96 26.99
C GLY A 116 -14.53 4.76 25.50
N LYS A 117 -13.26 4.91 25.09
CA LYS A 117 -12.79 4.56 23.74
C LYS A 117 -12.61 3.05 23.64
N THR A 118 -12.69 2.50 22.42
CA THR A 118 -12.49 1.07 22.15
C THR A 118 -11.06 0.60 22.42
N GLY A 119 -10.08 1.51 22.29
CA GLY A 119 -8.66 1.15 22.25
C GLY A 119 -8.25 0.43 20.95
N ALA A 120 -9.13 0.37 19.96
CA ALA A 120 -8.82 -0.18 18.66
C ALA A 120 -7.70 0.63 18.00
N THR A 121 -6.83 -0.07 17.29
CA THR A 121 -5.74 0.51 16.51
C THR A 121 -5.71 -0.14 15.14
N GLY A 122 -5.05 0.50 14.18
CA GLY A 122 -4.68 -0.16 12.95
C GLY A 122 -3.65 -1.28 13.20
N MET A 123 -3.24 -1.96 12.13
CA MET A 123 -2.09 -2.85 12.18
C MET A 123 -0.86 -2.06 12.64
N LYS A 124 -0.06 -2.61 13.57
CA LYS A 124 1.11 -1.90 14.11
C LYS A 124 2.12 -1.58 13.01
N ALA A 125 2.27 -0.28 12.70
CA ALA A 125 3.40 0.25 11.94
C ALA A 125 4.63 0.38 12.84
N ALA A 126 5.82 0.08 12.31
CA ALA A 126 7.07 0.35 13.03
C ALA A 126 7.32 1.89 13.09
N HIS A 127 7.61 2.45 14.27
CA HIS A 127 8.01 3.84 14.46
C HIS A 127 9.48 4.07 14.05
N VAL A 128 9.79 3.83 12.78
CA VAL A 128 11.13 4.00 12.21
C VAL A 128 11.01 4.94 11.01
N LEU A 129 12.04 5.74 10.75
CA LEU A 129 12.19 6.41 9.46
C LEU A 129 12.23 5.33 8.38
N LEU A 130 11.13 5.12 7.67
CA LEU A 130 11.03 4.13 6.62
C LEU A 130 11.63 4.68 5.32
N THR A 131 11.97 3.77 4.41
CA THR A 131 12.14 4.13 3.00
C THR A 131 10.80 4.64 2.46
N PRO A 132 10.77 5.75 1.70
CA PRO A 132 9.53 6.23 1.09
C PRO A 132 8.98 5.23 0.06
N GLU A 133 7.68 5.29 -0.20
CA GLU A 133 7.10 4.56 -1.33
C GLU A 133 7.88 4.85 -2.61
N SER A 134 8.16 3.80 -3.35
CA SER A 134 9.12 3.84 -4.45
C SER A 134 8.52 3.24 -5.71
N TYR A 135 8.23 4.10 -6.67
CA TYR A 135 7.50 3.78 -7.90
C TYR A 135 8.42 3.26 -9.01
N LEU A 136 7.97 2.23 -9.70
CA LEU A 136 8.69 1.57 -10.80
C LEU A 136 8.35 2.18 -12.17
N GLY A 137 7.19 2.84 -12.29
CA GLY A 137 6.79 3.51 -13.52
C GLY A 137 7.45 4.88 -13.70
N SER A 138 7.80 5.22 -14.94
CA SER A 138 8.50 6.47 -15.30
C SER A 138 7.81 7.77 -14.86
N ALA A 139 6.48 7.80 -14.68
CA ALA A 139 5.75 9.02 -14.31
C ALA A 139 6.02 9.47 -12.87
N ARG A 140 6.34 8.53 -11.97
CA ARG A 140 6.61 8.78 -10.55
C ARG A 140 7.96 8.22 -10.09
N ALA A 141 8.75 7.66 -11.01
CA ALA A 141 10.06 7.10 -10.70
C ALA A 141 10.99 8.19 -10.19
N ASP A 142 11.52 7.97 -9.00
CA ASP A 142 12.54 8.79 -8.37
C ASP A 142 13.58 7.90 -7.68
N ARG A 143 14.72 8.49 -7.28
CA ARG A 143 15.80 7.79 -6.55
C ARG A 143 16.30 6.50 -7.24
N PHE A 144 16.57 6.56 -8.53
CA PHE A 144 17.20 5.44 -9.27
C PHE A 144 18.69 5.67 -9.48
N GLU A 145 19.52 4.67 -9.20
CA GLU A 145 20.96 4.68 -9.51
C GLU A 145 21.21 4.67 -11.03
N ASN A 146 20.21 4.26 -11.82
CA ASN A 146 20.22 4.35 -13.28
C ASN A 146 20.05 5.79 -13.80
N GLY A 147 19.76 6.77 -12.93
CA GLY A 147 19.40 8.14 -13.31
C GLY A 147 17.91 8.27 -13.65
N TYR A 148 17.57 9.15 -14.59
CA TYR A 148 16.19 9.36 -15.00
C TYR A 148 15.63 8.14 -15.72
N ILE A 149 14.47 7.66 -15.25
CA ILE A 149 13.77 6.51 -15.83
C ILE A 149 12.78 7.01 -16.88
N LEU A 150 13.03 6.68 -18.15
CA LEU A 150 12.19 7.06 -19.28
C LEU A 150 11.28 5.91 -19.71
N PRO A 151 10.09 6.18 -20.27
CA PRO A 151 9.26 5.13 -20.85
C PRO A 151 9.95 4.46 -22.05
N GLY A 152 9.64 3.20 -22.32
CA GLY A 152 10.20 2.44 -23.44
C GLY A 152 10.83 1.11 -23.03
N VAL A 153 11.45 0.43 -24.00
CA VAL A 153 12.20 -0.81 -23.76
C VAL A 153 13.66 -0.45 -23.51
N HIS A 154 14.19 -0.88 -22.36
CA HIS A 154 15.55 -0.58 -21.92
C HIS A 154 16.27 -1.86 -21.52
N ASP A 155 17.57 -1.87 -21.77
CA ASP A 155 18.50 -2.80 -21.14
C ASP A 155 19.41 -1.99 -20.21
N PHE A 156 19.20 -2.15 -18.91
CA PHE A 156 19.94 -1.39 -17.88
C PHE A 156 21.32 -2.01 -17.59
N GLY A 157 21.69 -3.10 -18.28
CA GLY A 157 22.94 -3.80 -18.06
C GLY A 157 22.98 -4.53 -16.72
N PRO A 158 24.18 -4.81 -16.17
CA PRO A 158 24.31 -5.45 -14.86
C PRO A 158 23.63 -4.64 -13.77
N LEU A 159 22.94 -5.34 -12.86
CA LEU A 159 22.34 -4.73 -11.68
C LEU A 159 23.42 -4.04 -10.83
N LYS A 160 23.21 -2.76 -10.53
CA LYS A 160 24.07 -1.99 -9.63
C LYS A 160 23.47 -1.99 -8.23
N GLU A 161 24.32 -1.93 -7.21
CA GLU A 161 23.85 -1.72 -5.84
C GLU A 161 23.39 -0.27 -5.66
N PRO A 162 22.12 -0.02 -5.32
CA PRO A 162 21.64 1.34 -5.10
C PRO A 162 22.04 1.88 -3.72
N ARG A 163 22.08 3.21 -3.61
CA ARG A 163 22.22 3.91 -2.32
C ARG A 163 21.04 3.61 -1.40
N LEU A 164 21.20 3.83 -0.09
CA LEU A 164 20.08 3.72 0.84
C LEU A 164 18.91 4.61 0.40
N ASP A 165 17.70 4.04 0.44
CA ASP A 165 16.42 4.58 -0.03
C ASP A 165 16.28 4.70 -1.56
N TRP A 166 17.20 4.09 -2.33
CA TRP A 166 17.23 4.14 -3.80
C TRP A 166 17.02 2.76 -4.42
N LEU A 167 16.69 2.79 -5.71
CA LEU A 167 16.41 1.63 -6.55
C LEU A 167 17.44 1.50 -7.67
N ALA A 168 17.59 0.31 -8.19
CA ALA A 168 18.35 0.05 -9.41
C ALA A 168 17.65 -1.01 -10.25
N TYR A 169 17.50 -0.75 -11.54
CA TYR A 169 17.18 -1.75 -12.54
C TYR A 169 18.47 -2.42 -13.05
N GLY A 170 18.36 -3.73 -13.26
CA GLY A 170 19.30 -4.54 -14.04
C GLY A 170 18.56 -5.31 -15.14
N GLY A 171 19.25 -5.60 -16.23
CA GLY A 171 18.72 -6.34 -17.38
C GLY A 171 17.60 -5.62 -18.12
N LYS A 172 16.74 -6.40 -18.79
CA LYS A 172 15.76 -5.88 -19.75
C LYS A 172 14.39 -5.63 -19.14
N TRP A 173 13.86 -4.44 -19.41
CA TRP A 173 12.56 -3.98 -18.92
C TRP A 173 11.79 -3.23 -20.00
N SER A 174 10.47 -3.36 -19.99
CA SER A 174 9.56 -2.43 -20.67
C SER A 174 8.95 -1.49 -19.63
N ILE A 175 9.38 -0.23 -19.64
CA ILE A 175 8.95 0.81 -18.70
C ILE A 175 7.76 1.56 -19.27
N GLY A 176 6.65 1.56 -18.53
CA GLY A 176 5.49 2.41 -18.77
C GLY A 176 5.42 3.59 -17.80
N PRO A 177 4.37 4.42 -17.89
CA PRO A 177 4.15 5.53 -16.96
C PRO A 177 4.00 5.07 -15.50
N GLU A 178 3.25 4.01 -15.23
CA GLU A 178 2.91 3.60 -13.85
C GLU A 178 3.52 2.26 -13.43
N LYS A 179 4.08 1.50 -14.38
CA LYS A 179 4.57 0.15 -14.15
C LYS A 179 5.78 -0.19 -15.00
N ALA A 180 6.57 -1.13 -14.51
CA ALA A 180 7.68 -1.74 -15.24
C ALA A 180 7.40 -3.22 -15.46
N ARG A 181 7.48 -3.69 -16.70
CA ARG A 181 7.35 -5.11 -17.06
C ARG A 181 8.73 -5.73 -17.23
N SER A 182 9.01 -6.79 -16.49
CA SER A 182 10.24 -7.57 -16.64
C SER A 182 10.28 -8.27 -18.00
N ASP A 183 11.46 -8.29 -18.61
CA ASP A 183 11.82 -9.17 -19.72
C ASP A 183 13.08 -9.98 -19.38
N GLY A 184 13.09 -10.56 -18.17
CA GLY A 184 14.28 -11.19 -17.58
C GLY A 184 15.20 -10.20 -16.89
N GLY A 185 14.66 -9.08 -16.42
CA GLY A 185 15.38 -8.07 -15.66
C GLY A 185 15.24 -8.29 -14.15
N GLU A 186 16.06 -7.57 -13.40
CA GLU A 186 16.10 -7.55 -11.94
C GLU A 186 15.89 -6.14 -11.43
N ILE A 187 15.38 -6.00 -10.21
CA ILE A 187 15.26 -4.73 -9.53
C ILE A 187 15.74 -4.85 -8.09
N ALA A 188 16.62 -3.95 -7.69
CA ALA A 188 17.07 -3.83 -6.31
C ALA A 188 16.48 -2.59 -5.65
N VAL A 189 16.22 -2.69 -4.35
CA VAL A 189 15.95 -1.56 -3.47
C VAL A 189 16.78 -1.70 -2.20
N HIS A 190 17.56 -0.67 -1.88
CA HIS A 190 18.28 -0.62 -0.61
C HIS A 190 17.41 0.15 0.37
N PHE A 191 16.83 -0.56 1.33
CA PHE A 191 15.74 -0.05 2.15
C PHE A 191 16.10 0.04 3.63
N ARG A 192 15.32 0.81 4.37
CA ARG A 192 15.23 0.81 5.84
C ARG A 192 13.78 0.55 6.25
N ALA A 193 13.51 -0.65 6.77
CA ALA A 193 12.17 -1.05 7.19
C ALA A 193 12.27 -2.36 7.98
N LYS A 194 11.15 -2.76 8.61
CA LYS A 194 10.97 -4.12 9.10
C LYS A 194 10.34 -5.00 8.01
N ARG A 195 9.40 -4.44 7.25
CA ARG A 195 8.62 -5.13 6.24
C ARG A 195 8.75 -4.46 4.88
N VAL A 196 8.79 -5.28 3.84
CA VAL A 196 8.79 -4.81 2.45
C VAL A 196 7.67 -5.50 1.69
N TYR A 197 6.91 -4.70 0.96
CA TYR A 197 5.86 -5.14 0.09
C TYR A 197 6.10 -4.64 -1.34
N LEU A 198 5.64 -5.39 -2.32
CA LEU A 198 5.71 -5.00 -3.73
C LEU A 198 4.35 -5.23 -4.39
N VAL A 199 3.84 -4.21 -5.06
CA VAL A 199 2.65 -4.33 -5.91
C VAL A 199 3.07 -4.98 -7.22
N LEU A 200 2.56 -6.18 -7.48
CA LEU A 200 2.88 -6.99 -8.66
C LEU A 200 1.62 -7.41 -9.41
N SER A 201 1.76 -7.64 -10.71
CA SER A 201 0.80 -8.43 -11.49
C SER A 201 1.45 -9.38 -12.47
N SER A 202 0.74 -10.48 -12.76
CA SER A 202 1.15 -11.49 -13.73
C SER A 202 -0.02 -11.84 -14.65
N PRO A 203 -0.28 -11.03 -15.70
CA PRO A 203 -1.39 -11.27 -16.61
C PRO A 203 -1.30 -12.60 -17.36
N GLY A 204 -2.46 -13.22 -17.56
CA GLY A 204 -2.65 -14.42 -18.39
C GLY A 204 -2.24 -15.74 -17.75
N ARG A 205 -1.26 -15.75 -16.83
CA ARG A 205 -0.84 -16.95 -16.09
C ARG A 205 -0.10 -16.58 -14.81
N SER A 206 -0.04 -17.51 -13.87
CA SER A 206 0.85 -17.37 -12.71
C SER A 206 2.32 -17.46 -13.14
N ARG A 207 3.16 -16.64 -12.50
CA ARG A 207 4.62 -16.58 -12.69
C ARG A 207 5.31 -16.49 -11.32
N THR A 208 6.62 -16.68 -11.27
CA THR A 208 7.41 -16.56 -10.05
C THR A 208 8.39 -15.39 -10.12
N ALA A 209 8.78 -14.87 -8.97
CA ALA A 209 9.90 -13.95 -8.83
C ALA A 209 10.82 -14.43 -7.71
N GLY A 210 12.12 -14.47 -7.98
CA GLY A 210 13.15 -14.71 -6.97
C GLY A 210 13.27 -13.52 -6.04
N ILE A 211 13.44 -13.77 -4.75
CA ILE A 211 13.56 -12.78 -3.69
C ILE A 211 14.85 -13.07 -2.92
N GLU A 212 15.78 -12.13 -3.00
CA GLU A 212 17.05 -12.17 -2.27
C GLU A 212 17.16 -11.00 -1.31
N LEU A 213 17.66 -11.27 -0.10
CA LEU A 213 17.99 -10.27 0.90
C LEU A 213 19.49 -10.34 1.18
N ASP A 214 20.18 -9.22 1.01
CA ASP A 214 21.63 -9.08 1.15
C ASP A 214 22.42 -10.12 0.32
N GLY A 215 21.97 -10.32 -0.93
CA GLY A 215 22.59 -11.22 -1.91
C GLY A 215 22.39 -12.72 -1.64
N LYS A 216 21.42 -13.09 -0.80
CA LYS A 216 21.07 -14.48 -0.50
C LYS A 216 19.57 -14.70 -0.63
N PRO A 217 19.11 -15.86 -1.12
CA PRO A 217 17.69 -16.20 -1.09
C PRO A 217 17.08 -16.01 0.30
N VAL A 218 15.91 -15.38 0.36
CA VAL A 218 15.24 -15.09 1.63
C VAL A 218 14.92 -16.38 2.39
N ASN A 219 15.36 -16.43 3.64
CA ASN A 219 15.08 -17.55 4.54
C ASN A 219 13.73 -17.39 5.25
N ALA A 220 13.26 -18.44 5.92
CA ALA A 220 11.96 -18.45 6.60
C ALA A 220 11.82 -17.41 7.72
N THR A 221 12.92 -16.94 8.32
CA THR A 221 12.88 -15.94 9.40
C THR A 221 12.75 -14.50 8.92
N ALA A 222 13.02 -14.26 7.63
CA ALA A 222 12.90 -12.94 7.00
C ALA A 222 11.80 -12.89 5.93
N ALA A 223 11.21 -14.03 5.57
CA ALA A 223 10.20 -14.14 4.53
C ALA A 223 8.88 -13.47 4.95
N GLY A 224 8.38 -12.58 4.09
CA GLY A 224 7.00 -12.12 4.16
C GLY A 224 6.01 -13.25 3.83
N GLY A 225 4.73 -13.03 4.12
CA GLY A 225 3.70 -14.07 4.03
C GLY A 225 3.49 -14.67 2.64
N ASP A 226 3.96 -14.01 1.58
CA ASP A 226 3.85 -14.48 0.20
C ASP A 226 5.13 -15.18 -0.32
N VAL A 227 6.22 -15.18 0.46
CA VAL A 227 7.52 -15.74 0.05
C VAL A 227 7.73 -17.13 0.64
N LYS A 228 8.09 -18.10 -0.20
CA LYS A 228 8.43 -19.46 0.18
C LYS A 228 9.68 -19.90 -0.55
N GLY A 229 10.70 -20.35 0.18
CA GLY A 229 11.95 -20.84 -0.41
C GLY A 229 12.70 -19.78 -1.22
N GLY A 230 12.60 -18.50 -0.86
CA GLY A 230 13.22 -17.40 -1.61
C GLY A 230 12.46 -17.01 -2.89
N GLU A 231 11.22 -17.45 -3.08
CA GLU A 231 10.40 -17.09 -4.24
C GLU A 231 9.01 -16.61 -3.82
N VAL A 232 8.44 -15.71 -4.62
CA VAL A 232 7.03 -15.33 -4.55
C VAL A 232 6.30 -15.81 -5.80
N LYS A 233 5.14 -16.45 -5.62
CA LYS A 233 4.24 -16.82 -6.71
C LYS A 233 3.25 -15.69 -6.98
N VAL A 234 3.36 -15.06 -8.15
CA VAL A 234 2.49 -13.96 -8.59
C VAL A 234 1.32 -14.54 -9.38
N THR A 235 0.10 -14.37 -8.87
CA THR A 235 -1.13 -14.95 -9.44
C THR A 235 -2.14 -13.90 -9.88
N GLY A 236 -2.11 -12.72 -9.30
CA GLY A 236 -3.02 -11.62 -9.58
C GLY A 236 -2.38 -10.27 -9.30
N GLU A 237 -3.16 -9.21 -9.44
CA GLU A 237 -2.70 -7.84 -9.25
C GLU A 237 -3.04 -7.37 -7.84
N ARG A 238 -2.05 -7.38 -6.96
CA ARG A 238 -2.21 -7.06 -5.53
C ARG A 238 -0.89 -6.66 -4.90
N LEU A 239 -0.95 -6.28 -3.64
CA LEU A 239 0.21 -6.15 -2.78
C LEU A 239 0.72 -7.54 -2.34
N TYR A 240 2.02 -7.79 -2.48
CA TYR A 240 2.70 -9.01 -2.04
C TYR A 240 3.64 -8.70 -0.89
N SER A 241 3.57 -9.48 0.19
CA SER A 241 4.45 -9.39 1.37
C SER A 241 5.74 -10.16 1.10
N LEU A 242 6.84 -9.42 0.85
CA LEU A 242 8.13 -10.01 0.46
C LEU A 242 9.04 -10.26 1.66
N ILE A 243 9.12 -9.31 2.58
CA ILE A 243 10.03 -9.34 3.73
C ILE A 243 9.23 -9.06 5.02
N ASP A 244 9.49 -9.82 6.08
CA ASP A 244 9.08 -9.54 7.47
C ASP A 244 10.23 -9.92 8.41
N LEU A 245 11.04 -8.92 8.77
CA LEU A 245 12.21 -9.10 9.64
C LEU A 245 11.79 -9.19 11.11
N PRO A 246 12.61 -9.77 12.00
CA PRO A 246 12.37 -9.69 13.44
C PRO A 246 12.37 -8.24 13.95
N GLU A 247 13.34 -7.45 13.50
CA GLU A 247 13.57 -6.05 13.87
C GLU A 247 13.79 -5.18 12.62
N PRO A 248 13.45 -3.88 12.66
CA PRO A 248 13.73 -2.97 11.56
C PRO A 248 15.23 -2.82 11.31
N GLY A 249 15.63 -2.83 10.05
CA GLY A 249 17.04 -2.78 9.65
C GLY A 249 17.26 -2.12 8.30
N ARG A 250 18.53 -2.00 7.89
CA ARG A 250 18.93 -1.56 6.56
C ARG A 250 19.41 -2.76 5.77
N HIS A 251 18.80 -3.02 4.63
CA HIS A 251 19.08 -4.21 3.84
C HIS A 251 18.95 -3.92 2.35
N LEU A 252 19.59 -4.77 1.54
CA LEU A 252 19.42 -4.79 0.09
C LEU A 252 18.45 -5.89 -0.28
N LEU A 253 17.29 -5.52 -0.86
CA LEU A 253 16.36 -6.46 -1.45
C LEU A 253 16.56 -6.49 -2.96
N THR A 254 16.81 -7.67 -3.53
CA THR A 254 16.79 -7.91 -4.97
C THR A 254 15.59 -8.77 -5.33
N VAL A 255 14.85 -8.36 -6.36
CA VAL A 255 13.73 -9.09 -6.93
C VAL A 255 14.07 -9.44 -8.38
N SER A 256 14.01 -10.73 -8.70
CA SER A 256 14.31 -11.27 -10.03
C SER A 256 13.05 -11.89 -10.65
N PRO A 257 12.13 -11.06 -11.17
CA PRO A 257 10.84 -11.51 -11.71
C PRO A 257 10.95 -12.16 -13.10
N GLU A 258 10.24 -13.28 -13.29
CA GLU A 258 10.06 -13.89 -14.61
C GLU A 258 9.52 -12.90 -15.65
N SER A 259 9.89 -13.10 -16.93
CA SER A 259 9.41 -12.25 -18.03
C SER A 259 7.87 -12.20 -18.09
N GLY A 260 7.36 -10.98 -18.16
CA GLY A 260 5.93 -10.67 -18.21
C GLY A 260 5.31 -10.27 -16.88
N ILE A 261 5.99 -10.47 -15.74
CA ILE A 261 5.58 -9.86 -14.47
C ILE A 261 5.70 -8.34 -14.59
N ARG A 262 4.73 -7.64 -14.01
CA ARG A 262 4.71 -6.17 -13.91
C ARG A 262 4.83 -5.78 -12.45
N GLY A 263 5.70 -4.81 -12.15
CA GLY A 263 5.80 -4.18 -10.84
C GLY A 263 5.39 -2.71 -10.89
N PHE A 264 4.83 -2.22 -9.79
CA PHE A 264 4.26 -0.87 -9.71
C PHE A 264 4.96 0.00 -8.65
N ALA A 265 4.98 -0.46 -7.39
CA ALA A 265 5.62 0.27 -6.30
C ALA A 265 6.07 -0.67 -5.16
N PHE A 266 7.21 -0.36 -4.56
CA PHE A 266 7.60 -0.88 -3.25
C PHE A 266 6.98 -0.01 -2.15
N THR A 267 6.45 -0.67 -1.11
CA THR A 267 5.99 -0.02 0.13
C THR A 267 6.57 -0.70 1.35
N PHE A 268 6.61 0.01 2.48
CA PHE A 268 7.42 -0.36 3.65
C PHE A 268 6.60 -0.30 4.95
N GLY A 269 7.02 -1.04 5.97
CA GLY A 269 6.37 -1.08 7.28
C GLY A 269 7.21 -1.63 8.42
#